data_AF-A0A0S7BMB0-F1
#
_entry.id   AF-A0A0S7BMB0-F1
#
_cell.length_a   1.000
_cell.length_b   1.000
_cell.length_c   1.000
_cell.angle_alpha   90.00
_cell.angle_beta   90.00
_cell.angle_gamma   90.00
#
_symmetry.space_group_name_H-M   'P 1'
#
loop_
_entity.id
_entity.type
_entity.pdbx_description
1 polymer ?
#
loop_
_entity_poly.entity_id
_entity_poly.type
_entity_poly.pdbx_seq_one_letter_code
_entity_poly.pdbx_strand_id
1 'polypeptide(L)'
;MGIRAKPIAQEHSYVADMWLRLTHPEILVFLDASYPVCMARRKLNWTEMEYQEQQHRLRHARQHANLYIFTDDLTPEQIIEKIRAFIQVWRQQ
;
A
#
# COMPACT_ATOMS: atom_id res chain seq x y z
N MET A 1 -10.60 15.11 14.03
CA MET A 1 -11.12 13.91 13.35
C MET A 1 -9.95 13.01 12.99
N GLY A 2 -9.86 11.82 13.57
CA GLY A 2 -8.78 10.87 13.28
C GLY A 2 -9.20 9.88 12.19
N ILE A 3 -8.30 9.56 11.27
CA ILE A 3 -8.48 8.43 10.34
C ILE A 3 -7.92 7.19 11.04
N ARG A 4 -8.72 6.14 11.18
CA ARG A 4 -8.23 4.84 11.65
C ARG A 4 -7.61 4.09 10.47
N ALA A 5 -6.29 4.08 10.38
CA ALA A 5 -5.56 3.29 9.39
C ALA A 5 -5.04 1.99 10.03
N LYS A 6 -5.05 0.90 9.26
CA LYS A 6 -4.44 -0.38 9.65
C LYS A 6 -3.51 -0.85 8.53
N PRO A 7 -2.20 -1.02 8.77
CA PRO A 7 -1.33 -1.69 7.83
C PRO A 7 -1.68 -3.19 7.80
N ILE A 8 -1.49 -3.82 6.64
CA ILE A 8 -1.77 -5.24 6.43
C ILE A 8 -0.54 -5.86 5.78
N ALA A 9 -0.01 -6.92 6.39
CA ALA A 9 1.14 -7.68 5.87
C ALA A 9 0.68 -8.65 4.76
N GLN A 10 0.04 -8.11 3.72
CA GLN A 10 -0.56 -8.87 2.61
C GLN A 10 0.50 -9.63 1.79
N GLU A 11 1.71 -9.08 1.71
CA GLU A 11 2.88 -9.66 1.07
C GLU A 11 3.31 -11.02 1.65
N HIS A 12 2.90 -11.31 2.90
CA HIS A 12 3.19 -12.58 3.57
C HIS A 12 2.08 -13.64 3.41
N SER A 13 1.01 -13.32 2.66
CA SER A 13 -0.13 -14.21 2.48
C SER A 13 -0.28 -14.68 1.04
N TYR A 14 -0.60 -15.96 0.87
CA TYR A 14 -1.02 -16.54 -0.40
C TYR A 14 -2.51 -16.30 -0.69
N VAL A 15 -3.28 -15.81 0.29
CA VAL A 15 -4.70 -15.48 0.12
C VAL A 15 -4.81 -14.06 -0.41
N ALA A 16 -5.15 -13.94 -1.70
CA ALA A 16 -5.12 -12.68 -2.45
C ALA A 16 -6.04 -11.58 -1.89
N ASP A 17 -7.15 -11.96 -1.27
CA ASP A 17 -8.17 -11.08 -0.68
C ASP A 17 -8.11 -11.04 0.86
N MET A 18 -7.00 -11.48 1.47
CA MET A 18 -6.83 -11.48 2.94
C MET A 18 -7.06 -10.08 3.53
N TRP A 19 -6.59 -9.03 2.87
CA TRP A 19 -6.80 -7.64 3.28
C TRP A 19 -8.29 -7.31 3.50
N LEU A 20 -9.17 -7.82 2.62
CA LEU A 20 -10.61 -7.61 2.70
C LEU A 20 -11.21 -8.40 3.87
N ARG A 21 -10.84 -9.68 3.99
CA ARG A 21 -11.38 -10.59 5.01
C ARG A 21 -10.99 -10.23 6.44
N LEU A 22 -9.78 -9.69 6.65
CA LEU A 22 -9.27 -9.40 7.99
C LEU A 22 -9.62 -8.00 8.48
N THR A 23 -9.75 -7.03 7.58
CA THR A 23 -9.90 -5.62 7.99
C THR A 23 -11.20 -4.97 7.53
N HIS A 24 -11.88 -5.53 6.52
CA HIS A 24 -13.10 -4.98 5.92
C HIS A 24 -13.04 -3.45 5.74
N PRO A 25 -12.07 -2.94 4.97
CA PRO A 25 -11.85 -1.50 4.88
C PRO A 25 -12.90 -0.82 4.01
N GLU A 26 -13.32 0.39 4.40
CA GLU A 26 -14.10 1.28 3.52
C GLU A 26 -13.26 1.81 2.35
N ILE A 27 -11.96 2.04 2.62
CA ILE A 27 -10.99 2.56 1.65
C ILE A 27 -9.72 1.72 1.74
N LEU A 28 -9.29 1.15 0.62
CA LEU A 28 -7.99 0.51 0.44
C LEU A 28 -7.03 1.48 -0.25
N VAL A 29 -5.94 1.83 0.45
CA VAL A 29 -4.82 2.59 -0.12
C VAL A 29 -3.65 1.65 -0.35
N PHE A 30 -3.13 1.63 -1.57
CA PHE A 30 -1.95 0.85 -1.93
C PHE A 30 -0.73 1.78 -2.09
N LEU A 31 0.29 1.56 -1.27
CA LEU A 31 1.56 2.28 -1.35
C LEU A 31 2.59 1.37 -2.00
N ASP A 32 3.13 1.80 -3.14
CA ASP A 32 4.12 1.05 -3.91
C ASP A 32 5.47 1.80 -3.93
N ALA A 33 6.55 1.05 -4.10
CA ALA A 33 7.90 1.58 -4.23
C ALA A 33 8.75 0.66 -5.11
N SER A 34 9.72 1.23 -5.81
CA SER A 34 10.66 0.43 -6.59
C SER A 34 11.60 -0.38 -5.68
N TYR A 35 12.13 -1.47 -6.21
CA TYR A 35 13.11 -2.30 -5.50
C TYR A 35 14.32 -1.50 -4.97
N PRO A 36 14.99 -0.64 -5.76
CA PRO A 36 16.10 0.17 -5.25
C PRO A 36 15.72 1.04 -4.06
N VAL A 37 14.52 1.64 -4.09
CA VAL A 37 14.02 2.48 -3.00
C VAL A 37 13.67 1.66 -1.76
N CYS A 38 13.05 0.49 -1.92
CA CYS A 38 12.79 -0.44 -0.82
C CYS A 38 14.09 -0.82 -0.09
N MET A 39 15.14 -1.16 -0.83
CA MET A 39 16.46 -1.53 -0.31
C MET A 39 17.21 -0.35 0.32
N ALA A 40 16.98 0.87 -0.16
CA ALA A 40 17.57 2.08 0.42
C ALA A 40 16.87 2.48 1.73
N ARG A 41 15.54 2.44 1.76
CA ARG A 41 14.72 2.88 2.93
C ARG A 41 14.79 1.91 4.09
N ARG A 42 14.79 0.62 3.79
CA ARG A 42 15.01 -0.44 4.77
C ARG A 42 16.25 -1.17 4.33
N LYS A 43 17.26 -1.32 5.21
CA LYS A 43 18.44 -2.17 4.98
C LYS A 43 18.03 -3.64 4.92
N LEU A 44 17.21 -4.01 3.96
CA LEU A 44 16.73 -5.35 3.71
C LEU A 44 17.81 -6.09 2.94
N ASN A 45 17.87 -7.40 3.14
CA ASN A 45 18.75 -8.29 2.38
C ASN A 45 17.92 -9.08 1.35
N TRP A 46 16.95 -8.43 0.73
CA TRP A 46 16.11 -9.06 -0.28
C TRP A 46 16.82 -9.09 -1.63
N THR A 47 16.50 -10.11 -2.38
CA THR A 47 16.79 -10.23 -3.80
C THR A 47 15.67 -9.59 -4.61
N GLU A 48 15.97 -9.22 -5.86
CA GLU A 48 14.96 -8.76 -6.81
C GLU A 48 13.83 -9.79 -6.98
N MET A 49 14.15 -11.10 -6.94
CA MET A 49 13.14 -12.17 -7.06
C MET A 49 12.12 -12.13 -5.91
N GLU A 50 12.59 -11.92 -4.67
CA GLU A 50 11.72 -11.80 -3.50
C GLU A 50 10.83 -10.54 -3.58
N TYR A 51 11.35 -9.45 -4.16
CA TYR A 51 10.54 -8.27 -4.45
C TYR A 51 9.44 -8.57 -5.47
N GLN A 52 9.79 -9.23 -6.58
CA GLN A 52 8.82 -9.59 -7.62
C GLN A 52 7.73 -10.55 -7.09
N GLU A 53 8.09 -11.48 -6.19
CA GLU A 53 7.13 -12.36 -5.54
C GLU A 53 6.15 -11.56 -4.65
N GLN A 54 6.64 -10.58 -3.89
CA GLN A 54 5.76 -9.71 -3.10
C GLN A 54 4.83 -8.92 -4.00
N GLN A 55 5.33 -8.33 -5.08
CA GLN A 55 4.50 -7.61 -6.06
C GLN A 55 3.44 -8.53 -6.67
N HIS A 56 3.76 -9.80 -6.92
CA HIS A 56 2.79 -10.80 -7.38
C HIS A 56 1.69 -11.06 -6.34
N ARG A 57 2.04 -11.28 -5.08
CA ARG A 57 1.06 -11.50 -3.99
C ARG A 57 0.18 -10.29 -3.75
N LEU A 58 0.75 -9.10 -3.88
CA LEU A 58 0.08 -7.82 -3.71
C LEU A 58 -0.80 -7.41 -4.90
N ARG A 59 -0.70 -8.10 -6.06
CA ARG A 59 -1.40 -7.72 -7.29
C ARG A 59 -2.90 -7.51 -7.12
N HIS A 60 -3.55 -8.36 -6.31
CA HIS A 60 -4.98 -8.28 -6.09
C HIS A 60 -5.33 -7.05 -5.25
N ALA A 61 -4.62 -6.79 -4.15
CA ALA A 61 -4.81 -5.57 -3.38
C ALA A 61 -4.60 -4.32 -4.24
N ARG A 62 -3.57 -4.33 -5.11
CA ARG A 62 -3.30 -3.22 -6.04
C ARG A 62 -4.43 -3.00 -7.04
N GLN A 63 -4.99 -4.07 -7.62
CA GLN A 63 -6.11 -4.00 -8.58
C GLN A 63 -7.41 -3.48 -7.93
N HIS A 64 -7.59 -3.73 -6.64
CA HIS A 64 -8.79 -3.34 -5.90
C HIS A 64 -8.61 -2.08 -5.05
N ALA A 65 -7.45 -1.42 -5.14
CA ALA A 65 -7.17 -0.21 -4.36
C ALA A 65 -8.05 0.94 -4.83
N ASN A 66 -8.62 1.67 -3.87
CA ASN A 66 -9.31 2.93 -4.15
C ASN A 66 -8.32 4.05 -4.48
N LEU A 67 -7.12 3.97 -3.91
CA LEU A 67 -6.02 4.90 -4.17
C LEU A 67 -4.70 4.15 -4.28
N TYR A 68 -4.00 4.33 -5.39
CA TYR A 68 -2.63 3.86 -5.59
C TYR A 68 -1.66 5.03 -5.53
N ILE A 69 -0.57 4.88 -4.78
CA ILE A 69 0.50 5.89 -4.68
C ILE A 69 1.84 5.20 -4.89
N PHE A 70 2.55 5.61 -5.93
CA PHE A 70 3.97 5.30 -6.09
C PHE A 70 4.80 6.29 -5.26
N THR A 71 5.63 5.78 -4.37
CA THR A 71 6.18 6.57 -3.26
C THR A 71 7.63 6.98 -3.43
N ASP A 72 8.34 6.56 -4.47
CA ASP A 72 9.80 6.72 -4.61
C ASP A 72 10.30 8.13 -4.31
N ASP A 73 9.69 9.12 -4.95
CA ASP A 73 10.07 10.53 -4.85
C ASP A 73 9.21 11.33 -3.86
N LEU A 74 8.43 10.64 -3.03
CA LEU A 74 7.51 11.28 -2.08
C LEU A 74 8.02 11.18 -0.65
N THR A 75 7.92 12.29 0.06
CA THR A 75 8.09 12.30 1.52
C THR A 75 6.83 11.73 2.21
N PRO A 76 6.93 11.24 3.45
CA PRO A 76 5.77 10.81 4.22
C PRO A 76 4.66 11.85 4.29
N GLU A 77 5.00 13.14 4.42
CA GLU A 77 4.05 14.24 4.49
C GLU A 77 3.27 14.39 3.18
N GLN A 78 3.96 14.29 2.03
CA GLN A 78 3.32 14.34 0.72
C GLN A 78 2.38 13.15 0.50
N ILE A 79 2.75 11.97 0.99
CA ILE A 79 1.88 10.77 0.94
C ILE A 79 0.63 10.99 1.79
N ILE A 80 0.79 11.49 3.02
CA ILE A 80 -0.33 11.78 3.92
C ILE A 80 -1.29 12.81 3.29
N GLU A 81 -0.77 13.90 2.73
CA GLU A 81 -1.61 14.92 2.11
C GLU A 81 -2.37 14.38 0.89
N LYS A 82 -1.75 13.53 0.07
CA LYS A 82 -2.45 12.82 -1.02
C LYS A 82 -3.60 11.94 -0.50
N ILE A 83 -3.35 11.17 0.56
CA ILE A 83 -4.38 10.31 1.18
C ILE A 83 -5.51 11.16 1.77
N ARG A 84 -5.19 12.26 2.46
CA ARG A 84 -6.19 13.15 3.06
C ARG A 84 -7.07 13.82 2.01
N ALA A 85 -6.46 14.35 0.95
CA ALA A 85 -7.18 14.95 -0.17
C ALA A 85 -8.12 13.93 -0.82
N PHE A 86 -7.65 12.69 -1.05
CA PHE A 86 -8.49 11.62 -1.58
C PHE A 86 -9.69 11.32 -0.68
N ILE A 87 -9.46 11.13 0.63
CA ILE A 87 -10.54 10.81 1.59
C ILE A 87 -11.56 11.94 1.66
N GLN A 88 -11.13 13.20 1.58
CA GLN A 88 -12.03 14.35 1.59
C GLN A 88 -13.00 14.31 0.40
N VAL A 89 -12.50 14.00 -0.80
CA VAL A 89 -13.34 13.87 -2.00
C VAL A 89 -14.24 12.64 -1.91
N TRP A 90 -13.70 11.50 -1.46
CA TRP A 90 -14.45 10.25 -1.34
C TRP A 90 -15.65 10.36 -0.40
N ARG A 91 -15.53 11.10 0.71
CA ARG A 91 -16.61 11.30 1.69
C ARG A 91 -17.75 12.21 1.21
N GLN A 92 -17.56 12.94 0.11
CA GLN A 92 -18.57 13.82 -0.45
C GLN A 92 -19.47 13.13 -1.48
N GLN A 93 -19.18 11.86 -1.79
CA GLN A 93 -19.96 10.99 -2.67
C GLN A 93 -20.89 10.10 -1.84
#